data_AF-A0AA39J799-F1
#
_entry.id   AF-A0AA39J799-F1
#
_cell.length_a   1.000
_cell.length_b   1.000
_cell.length_c   1.000
_cell.angle_alpha   90.00
_cell.angle_beta   90.00
_cell.angle_gamma   90.00
#
_symmetry.space_group_name_H-M   'P 1'
#
loop_
_entity.id
_entity.type
_entity.pdbx_description
1 polymer ?
#
loop_
_entity_poly.entity_id
_entity_poly.type
_entity_poly.pdbx_seq_one_letter_code
_entity_poly.pdbx_strand_id
1 'polypeptide(L)'
;ATSDHVGKEVHASLGAEEFIWDTFKIELVDMARHFELWACSKATNHSERETGAAIRCDITAKIQTKLRSVSRVKTATMHYEKYKTHIVQAYGVELRGWPEGIPFVTPSNIKGIAQLRALRDALDSGKCYWHELTAGEIQRRENAQQTAANAGGGAEF
;
A
#
# COMPACT_ATOMS: atom_id res chain seq x y z
N ALA A 1 -5.46 -17.32 -28.38
CA ALA A 1 -6.10 -16.01 -28.17
C ALA A 1 -5.07 -14.93 -28.49
N THR A 2 -4.94 -14.59 -29.76
CA THR A 2 -4.00 -13.59 -30.26
C THR A 2 -4.67 -12.23 -30.17
N SER A 3 -4.11 -11.35 -29.34
CA SER A 3 -4.56 -9.97 -29.21
C SER A 3 -4.04 -9.20 -30.42
N ASP A 4 -4.94 -8.89 -31.36
CA ASP A 4 -4.67 -8.03 -32.51
C ASP A 4 -4.28 -6.62 -32.02
N HIS A 5 -2.97 -6.37 -31.93
CA HIS A 5 -2.44 -5.04 -32.06
C HIS A 5 -2.11 -4.85 -33.54
N VAL A 6 -3.10 -4.42 -34.32
CA VAL A 6 -2.85 -3.84 -35.65
C VAL A 6 -1.96 -2.62 -35.39
N GLY A 7 -0.65 -2.81 -35.53
CA GLY A 7 0.33 -1.75 -35.55
C GLY A 7 -0.02 -0.85 -36.73
N LYS A 8 -0.59 0.32 -36.46
CA LYS A 8 -0.65 1.38 -37.45
C LYS A 8 0.79 1.71 -37.80
N GLU A 9 1.22 1.38 -39.01
CA GLU A 9 2.53 1.79 -39.51
C GLU A 9 2.63 3.32 -39.39
N VAL A 10 3.61 3.77 -38.59
CA VAL A 10 3.92 5.18 -38.44
C VAL A 10 4.76 5.56 -39.66
N HIS A 11 4.16 6.24 -40.63
CA HIS A 11 4.89 6.75 -41.78
C HIS A 11 5.31 8.20 -41.53
N ALA A 12 6.61 8.47 -41.62
CA ALA A 12 7.15 9.82 -41.70
C ALA A 12 7.71 10.03 -43.11
N SER A 13 7.23 11.07 -43.81
CA SER A 13 7.81 11.49 -45.10
C SER A 13 9.15 12.20 -44.87
N LEU A 14 10.02 12.30 -45.89
CA LEU A 14 11.24 13.12 -45.82
C LEU A 14 10.95 14.58 -45.39
N GLY A 15 9.83 15.17 -45.80
CA GLY A 15 9.43 16.51 -45.35
C GLY A 15 9.08 16.62 -43.86
N ALA A 16 8.93 15.51 -43.14
CA ALA A 16 8.77 15.53 -41.68
C ALA A 16 10.09 15.92 -40.98
N GLU A 17 11.24 15.61 -41.58
CA GLU A 17 12.55 16.04 -41.08
C GLU A 17 12.67 17.57 -41.12
N GLU A 18 12.29 18.18 -42.25
CA GLU A 18 12.27 19.64 -42.41
C GLU A 18 11.33 20.31 -41.38
N PHE A 19 10.13 19.77 -41.16
CA PHE A 19 9.20 20.29 -40.16
C PHE A 19 9.80 20.33 -38.75
N ILE A 20 10.55 19.29 -38.35
CA ILE A 20 11.16 19.21 -37.03
C ILE A 20 12.27 20.24 -36.88
N TRP A 21 13.13 20.39 -37.88
CA TRP A 21 14.14 21.45 -37.89
C TRP A 21 13.51 22.84 -37.88
N ASP A 22 12.46 23.06 -38.67
CA ASP A 22 11.83 24.37 -38.80
C ASP A 22 11.09 24.81 -37.55
N THR A 23 10.42 23.89 -36.86
CA THR A 23 9.60 24.19 -35.68
C THR A 23 10.40 24.11 -34.39
N PHE A 24 11.19 23.04 -34.22
CA PHE A 24 11.84 22.72 -32.95
C PHE A 24 13.33 23.03 -32.94
N LYS A 25 13.93 23.32 -34.11
CA LYS A 25 15.35 23.69 -34.26
C LYS A 25 16.29 22.61 -33.71
N ILE A 26 15.90 21.35 -33.90
CA ILE A 26 16.68 20.15 -33.52
C ILE A 26 16.63 19.15 -34.67
N GLU A 27 17.62 18.27 -34.74
CA GLU A 27 17.63 17.15 -35.70
C GLU A 27 16.58 16.10 -35.33
N LEU A 28 16.00 15.43 -36.35
CA LEU A 28 15.01 14.36 -36.13
C LEU A 28 15.59 13.23 -35.25
N VAL A 29 16.87 12.90 -35.45
CA VAL A 29 17.59 11.90 -34.64
C VAL A 29 17.68 12.32 -33.18
N ASP A 30 17.89 13.61 -32.91
CA ASP A 30 17.94 14.12 -31.54
C ASP A 30 16.55 14.15 -30.91
N MET A 31 15.50 14.46 -31.68
CA MET A 31 14.13 14.31 -31.20
C MET A 31 13.81 12.86 -30.85
N ALA A 32 14.19 11.89 -31.69
CA ALA A 32 14.03 10.47 -31.41
C ALA A 32 14.81 10.05 -30.16
N ARG A 33 16.05 10.54 -29.99
CA ARG A 33 16.86 10.31 -28.78
C ARG A 33 16.20 10.91 -27.53
N HIS A 34 15.66 12.12 -27.60
CA HIS A 34 14.93 12.74 -26.49
C HIS A 34 13.66 11.94 -26.13
N PHE A 35 12.94 11.46 -27.14
CA PHE A 35 11.78 10.61 -26.93
C PHE A 35 12.15 9.29 -26.26
N GLU A 36 13.23 8.64 -26.72
CA GLU A 36 13.74 7.41 -26.13
C GLU A 36 14.25 7.63 -24.69
N LEU A 37 14.97 8.72 -24.44
CA LEU A 37 15.39 9.10 -23.08
C LEU A 37 14.18 9.35 -22.17
N TRP A 38 13.16 10.05 -22.66
CA TRP A 38 11.91 10.24 -21.94
C TRP A 38 11.23 8.91 -21.67
N ALA A 39 11.08 8.02 -22.66
CA ALA A 39 10.45 6.71 -22.51
C ALA A 39 11.23 5.79 -21.54
N CYS A 40 12.55 5.74 -21.66
CA CYS A 40 13.42 5.04 -20.72
C CYS A 40 13.28 5.60 -19.30
N SER A 41 13.28 6.94 -19.14
CA SER A 41 13.03 7.57 -17.84
C SER A 41 11.64 7.25 -17.30
N LYS A 42 10.62 7.10 -18.16
CA LYS A 42 9.27 6.69 -17.76
C LYS A 42 9.27 5.29 -17.17
N ALA A 43 10.01 4.36 -17.78
CA ALA A 43 10.15 2.97 -17.34
C ALA A 43 10.93 2.88 -16.02
N THR A 44 12.00 3.64 -15.85
CA THR A 44 12.80 3.67 -14.60
C THR A 44 12.11 4.43 -13.46
N ASN A 45 11.26 5.42 -13.77
CA ASN A 45 10.66 6.32 -12.77
C ASN A 45 9.27 5.86 -12.30
N HIS A 46 8.83 4.62 -12.56
CA HIS A 46 7.60 4.10 -11.99
C HIS A 46 7.61 4.14 -10.45
N SER A 47 8.75 3.82 -9.84
CA SER A 47 8.95 3.92 -8.39
C SER A 47 8.94 5.37 -7.91
N GLU A 48 9.59 6.29 -8.64
CA GLU A 48 9.67 7.72 -8.29
C GLU A 48 8.35 8.48 -8.46
N ARG A 49 7.44 7.97 -9.30
CA ARG A 49 6.11 8.57 -9.51
C ARG A 49 5.01 8.07 -8.61
N GLU A 50 5.26 7.01 -7.84
CA GLU A 50 4.33 6.67 -6.77
C GLU A 50 4.33 7.80 -5.75
N THR A 51 3.32 8.65 -5.85
CA THR A 51 3.11 9.68 -4.86
C THR A 51 2.80 9.01 -3.53
N GLY A 52 3.27 9.61 -2.42
CA GLY A 52 2.92 9.09 -1.10
C GLY A 52 1.41 8.99 -0.88
N ALA A 53 0.61 9.83 -1.55
CA ALA A 53 -0.85 9.75 -1.53
C ALA A 53 -1.38 8.46 -2.17
N ALA A 54 -0.86 8.06 -3.34
CA ALA A 54 -1.23 6.82 -4.00
C ALA A 54 -0.89 5.60 -3.13
N ILE A 55 0.32 5.57 -2.55
CA ILE A 55 0.75 4.47 -1.69
C ILE A 55 -0.13 4.37 -0.43
N ARG A 56 -0.47 5.50 0.20
CA ARG A 56 -1.37 5.51 1.37
C ARG A 56 -2.77 5.00 1.03
N CYS A 57 -3.31 5.41 -0.11
CA CYS A 57 -4.61 4.95 -0.60
C CYS A 57 -4.60 3.42 -0.76
N ASP A 58 -3.55 2.90 -1.41
CA ASP A 58 -3.38 1.47 -1.64
C ASP A 58 -3.23 0.67 -0.33
N ILE A 59 -2.39 1.11 0.60
CA ILE A 59 -2.26 0.48 1.94
C ILE A 59 -3.60 0.47 2.67
N THR A 60 -4.31 1.60 2.65
CA THR A 60 -5.61 1.73 3.34
C THR A 60 -6.62 0.77 2.74
N ALA A 61 -6.69 0.67 1.42
CA ALA A 61 -7.57 -0.26 0.72
C ALA A 61 -7.21 -1.72 1.05
N LYS A 62 -5.93 -2.10 1.04
CA LYS A 62 -5.48 -3.46 1.39
C LYS A 62 -5.84 -3.84 2.81
N ILE A 63 -5.56 -2.97 3.79
CA ILE A 63 -5.87 -3.21 5.19
C ILE A 63 -7.37 -3.37 5.39
N GLN A 64 -8.17 -2.45 4.84
CA GLN A 64 -9.62 -2.45 5.00
C GLN A 64 -10.29 -3.65 4.31
N THR A 65 -9.90 -3.95 3.06
CA THR A 65 -10.47 -5.07 2.31
C THR A 65 -10.15 -6.39 2.98
N LYS A 66 -8.88 -6.61 3.37
CA LYS A 66 -8.50 -7.85 4.07
C LYS A 66 -9.16 -7.95 5.45
N LEU A 67 -9.29 -6.84 6.19
CA LEU A 67 -10.00 -6.82 7.48
C LEU A 67 -11.43 -7.31 7.32
N ARG A 68 -12.21 -6.72 6.41
CA ARG A 68 -13.61 -7.09 6.15
C ARG A 68 -13.74 -8.54 5.69
N SER A 69 -12.78 -9.03 4.92
CA SER A 69 -12.75 -10.41 4.45
C SER A 69 -12.54 -11.39 5.60
N VAL A 70 -11.54 -11.14 6.47
CA VAL A 70 -11.17 -12.07 7.56
C VAL A 70 -12.18 -12.00 8.70
N SER A 71 -12.65 -10.81 9.08
CA SER A 71 -13.66 -10.65 10.13
C SER A 71 -15.06 -11.09 9.68
N ARG A 72 -15.28 -11.26 8.37
CA ARG A 72 -16.60 -11.52 7.76
C ARG A 72 -17.64 -10.42 8.02
N VAL A 73 -17.19 -9.23 8.44
CA VAL A 73 -18.04 -8.07 8.71
C VAL A 73 -17.82 -7.02 7.62
N LYS A 74 -18.82 -6.86 6.73
CA LYS A 74 -18.74 -5.96 5.55
C LYS A 74 -18.52 -4.49 5.92
N THR A 75 -18.97 -4.06 7.09
CA THR A 75 -18.86 -2.69 7.60
C THR A 75 -17.65 -2.48 8.52
N ALA A 76 -16.85 -3.52 8.77
CA ALA A 76 -15.69 -3.42 9.65
C ALA A 76 -14.75 -2.32 9.15
N THR A 77 -14.31 -1.48 10.09
CA THR A 77 -13.44 -0.34 9.82
C THR A 77 -12.23 -0.35 10.74
N MET A 78 -11.07 -0.07 10.18
CA MET A 78 -9.81 -0.09 10.92
C MET A 78 -9.77 1.06 11.94
N HIS A 79 -9.42 0.74 13.18
CA HIS A 79 -9.22 1.69 14.27
C HIS A 79 -7.82 1.48 14.86
N TYR A 80 -6.92 2.44 14.63
CA TYR A 80 -5.54 2.34 15.11
C TYR A 80 -5.42 2.69 16.61
N GLU A 81 -6.08 3.77 17.05
CA GLU A 81 -6.03 4.21 18.46
C GLU A 81 -6.76 3.24 19.40
N LYS A 82 -7.93 2.77 18.99
CA LYS A 82 -8.76 1.83 19.74
C LYS A 82 -8.63 0.39 19.23
N TYR A 83 -7.44 0.03 18.74
CA TYR A 83 -7.20 -1.25 18.06
C TYR A 83 -7.58 -2.48 18.89
N LYS A 84 -7.14 -2.52 20.17
CA LYS A 84 -7.41 -3.67 21.04
C LYS A 84 -8.91 -3.92 21.26
N THR A 85 -9.70 -2.87 21.43
CA THR A 85 -11.13 -3.02 21.75
C THR A 85 -11.98 -3.13 20.48
N HIS A 86 -11.75 -2.26 19.49
CA HIS A 86 -12.63 -2.14 18.31
C HIS A 86 -12.24 -3.07 17.16
N ILE A 87 -11.05 -3.67 17.20
CA ILE A 87 -10.62 -4.64 16.20
C ILE A 87 -10.44 -6.02 16.83
N VAL A 88 -9.53 -6.12 17.80
CA VAL A 88 -9.15 -7.42 18.36
C VAL A 88 -10.30 -8.05 19.14
N GLN A 89 -10.91 -7.35 20.08
CA GLN A 89 -12.04 -7.86 20.86
C GLN A 89 -13.34 -7.90 20.04
N ALA A 90 -13.66 -6.82 19.33
CA ALA A 90 -14.94 -6.70 18.63
C ALA A 90 -15.07 -7.65 17.42
N TYR A 91 -13.97 -7.91 16.71
CA TYR A 91 -13.99 -8.73 15.49
C TYR A 91 -13.23 -10.05 15.63
N GLY A 92 -12.52 -10.27 16.73
CA GLY A 92 -11.74 -11.51 16.93
C GLY A 92 -10.59 -11.65 15.93
N VAL A 93 -10.06 -10.55 15.39
CA VAL A 93 -8.98 -10.58 14.40
C VAL A 93 -7.82 -9.67 14.81
N GLU A 94 -6.62 -10.03 14.39
CA GLU A 94 -5.39 -9.32 14.73
C GLU A 94 -4.48 -9.20 13.51
N LEU A 95 -4.05 -7.98 13.20
CA LEU A 95 -2.99 -7.68 12.24
C LEU A 95 -1.64 -8.05 12.86
N ARG A 96 -0.98 -9.06 12.28
CA ARG A 96 0.33 -9.57 12.71
C ARG A 96 1.41 -9.23 11.69
N GLY A 97 2.66 -9.21 12.16
CA GLY A 97 3.84 -8.97 11.33
C GLY A 97 3.93 -7.55 10.75
N TRP A 98 3.42 -6.57 11.51
CA TRP A 98 3.65 -5.16 11.20
C TRP A 98 5.16 -4.87 11.16
N PRO A 99 5.69 -4.16 10.15
CA PRO A 99 7.13 -3.99 10.02
C PRO A 99 7.77 -3.23 11.18
N GLU A 100 8.96 -3.67 11.58
CA GLU A 100 9.75 -3.01 12.62
C GLU A 100 10.20 -1.61 12.16
N GLY A 101 10.25 -0.65 13.10
CA GLY A 101 10.64 0.74 12.81
C GLY A 101 9.56 1.57 12.10
N ILE A 102 8.37 1.01 11.84
CA ILE A 102 7.21 1.75 11.32
C ILE A 102 6.19 1.93 12.45
N PRO A 103 5.80 3.17 12.79
CA PRO A 103 4.80 3.40 13.82
C PRO A 103 3.46 2.76 13.45
N PHE A 104 2.81 2.12 14.41
CA PHE A 104 1.47 1.53 14.23
C PHE A 104 0.40 2.63 14.30
N VAL A 105 0.25 3.37 13.20
CA VAL A 105 -0.68 4.49 13.05
C VAL A 105 -1.40 4.43 11.71
N THR A 106 -2.40 5.29 11.51
CA THR A 106 -3.03 5.45 10.21
C THR A 106 -2.01 5.77 9.12
N PRO A 107 -2.11 5.20 7.90
CA PRO A 107 -1.15 5.46 6.82
C PRO A 107 -0.97 6.95 6.49
N SER A 108 -2.02 7.77 6.70
CA SER A 108 -1.96 9.23 6.56
C SER A 108 -0.94 9.90 7.48
N ASN A 109 -0.67 9.32 8.65
CA ASN A 109 0.28 9.86 9.62
C ASN A 109 1.72 9.36 9.39
N ILE A 110 1.94 8.44 8.45
CA ILE A 110 3.27 7.99 8.06
C ILE A 110 3.86 9.01 7.08
N LYS A 111 4.94 9.69 7.49
CA LYS A 111 5.57 10.76 6.71
C LYS A 111 6.58 10.25 5.67
N GLY A 112 7.31 9.17 5.98
CA GLY A 112 8.36 8.64 5.12
C GLY A 112 7.81 7.80 3.97
N ILE A 113 8.15 8.15 2.72
CA ILE A 113 7.78 7.36 1.54
C ILE A 113 8.40 5.96 1.57
N ALA A 114 9.64 5.84 2.07
CA ALA A 114 10.30 4.55 2.25
C ALA A 114 9.55 3.64 3.25
N GLN A 115 9.06 4.22 4.35
CA GLN A 115 8.23 3.50 5.33
C GLN A 115 6.90 3.07 4.72
N LEU A 116 6.24 3.94 3.95
CA LEU A 116 5.01 3.58 3.23
C LEU A 116 5.24 2.40 2.28
N ARG A 117 6.31 2.44 1.47
CA ARG A 117 6.66 1.31 0.59
C ARG A 117 6.92 0.03 1.37
N ALA A 118 7.73 0.09 2.43
CA ALA A 118 8.02 -1.08 3.26
C ALA A 118 6.75 -1.69 3.89
N LEU A 119 5.80 -0.85 4.34
CA LEU A 119 4.52 -1.32 4.86
C LEU A 119 3.67 -1.99 3.77
N ARG A 120 3.58 -1.39 2.58
CA ARG A 120 2.87 -1.99 1.44
C ARG A 120 3.50 -3.33 1.06
N ASP A 121 4.82 -3.38 0.90
CA ASP A 121 5.54 -4.58 0.49
C ASP A 121 5.36 -5.71 1.53
N ALA A 122 5.28 -5.38 2.82
CA ALA A 122 4.95 -6.34 3.86
C ALA A 122 3.51 -6.87 3.75
N LEU A 123 2.54 -6.03 3.38
CA LEU A 123 1.15 -6.43 3.14
C LEU A 123 0.99 -7.31 1.89
N ASP A 124 1.79 -7.04 0.86
CA ASP A 124 1.77 -7.76 -0.41
C ASP A 124 2.49 -9.10 -0.34
N SER A 125 3.65 -9.14 0.32
CA SER A 125 4.40 -10.38 0.59
C SER A 125 3.73 -11.27 1.63
N GLY A 126 2.69 -10.79 2.32
CA GLY A 126 2.01 -11.53 3.38
C GLY A 126 2.78 -11.58 4.70
N LYS A 127 3.89 -10.85 4.83
CA LYS A 127 4.60 -10.68 6.12
C LYS A 127 3.74 -9.92 7.13
N CYS A 128 2.95 -8.96 6.66
CA CYS A 128 1.92 -8.27 7.43
C CYS A 128 0.53 -8.77 6.99
N TYR A 129 -0.21 -9.39 7.90
CA TYR A 129 -1.46 -10.07 7.55
C TYR A 129 -2.46 -10.11 8.71
N TRP A 130 -3.74 -10.20 8.36
CA TRP A 130 -4.82 -10.39 9.33
C TRP A 130 -4.91 -11.86 9.73
N HIS A 131 -4.94 -12.10 11.04
CA HIS A 131 -5.08 -13.41 11.65
C HIS A 131 -6.39 -13.48 12.44
N GLU A 132 -7.20 -14.50 12.16
CA GLU A 132 -8.39 -14.81 12.95
C GLU A 132 -7.96 -15.46 14.28
N LEU A 133 -8.41 -14.93 15.40
CA LEU A 133 -8.07 -15.46 16.71
C LEU A 133 -8.81 -16.77 16.95
N THR A 134 -8.06 -17.77 17.41
CA THR A 134 -8.62 -19.02 17.87
C THR A 134 -9.32 -18.85 19.23
N ALA A 135 -10.28 -19.73 19.53
CA ALA A 135 -10.96 -19.74 20.84
C ALA A 135 -9.96 -19.78 22.01
N GLY A 136 -8.85 -20.52 21.88
CA GLY A 136 -7.80 -20.57 22.90
C GLY A 136 -7.00 -19.27 23.06
N GLU A 137 -6.85 -18.47 22.00
CA GLU A 137 -6.25 -17.13 22.11
C GLU A 137 -7.20 -16.13 22.75
N ILE A 138 -8.49 -16.22 22.44
CA ILE A 138 -9.54 -15.39 23.08
C ILE A 138 -9.57 -15.69 24.58
N GLN A 139 -9.67 -16.96 24.97
CA GLN A 139 -9.69 -17.37 26.38
C GLN A 139 -8.45 -16.91 27.15
N ARG A 140 -7.26 -17.03 26.56
CA ARG A 140 -6.02 -16.56 27.20
C ARG A 140 -6.04 -15.06 27.45
N ARG A 141 -6.62 -14.27 26.53
CA ARG A 141 -6.74 -12.82 26.67
C ARG A 141 -7.75 -12.44 27.75
N GLU A 142 -8.90 -13.12 27.80
CA GLU A 142 -9.90 -12.92 28.85
C GLU A 142 -9.33 -13.23 30.23
N ASN A 143 -8.63 -14.36 30.39
CA ASN A 143 -8.00 -14.74 31.65
C ASN A 143 -6.93 -13.73 32.10
N ALA A 144 -6.11 -13.21 31.16
CA ALA A 144 -5.13 -12.18 31.45
C ALA A 144 -5.78 -10.86 31.89
N GLN A 145 -6.90 -10.48 31.27
CA GLN A 145 -7.66 -9.28 31.64
C GLN A 145 -8.30 -9.41 33.02
N GLN A 146 -8.87 -10.58 33.34
CA GLN A 146 -9.45 -10.84 34.65
C GLN A 146 -8.38 -10.82 35.76
N THR A 147 -7.18 -11.32 35.46
CA THR A 147 -6.03 -11.29 36.39
C THR A 147 -5.56 -9.85 36.63
N ALA A 148 -5.49 -9.01 35.59
CA ALA A 148 -5.12 -7.61 35.71
C ALA A 148 -6.17 -6.79 36.48
N ALA A 149 -7.46 -7.05 36.27
CA ALA A 149 -8.55 -6.40 36.99
C ALA A 149 -8.54 -6.76 38.48
N ASN A 150 -8.27 -8.02 38.84
CA ASN A 150 -8.15 -8.44 40.23
C ASN A 150 -6.89 -7.88 40.93
N ALA A 151 -5.78 -7.70 40.20
CA ALA A 151 -4.56 -7.12 40.76
C ALA A 151 -4.65 -5.60 41.00
N GLY A 152 -5.51 -4.89 40.26
CA GLY A 152 -5.72 -3.44 40.40
C GLY A 152 -6.69 -3.01 41.50
N GLY A 153 -7.38 -3.96 42.16
CA GLY A 153 -8.37 -3.68 43.22
C GLY A 153 -7.87 -3.85 44.66
N GLY A 154 -6.56 -4.04 44.86
CA GLY A 154 -5.99 -4.47 46.16
C GLY A 154 -5.00 -3.51 46.82
N ALA A 155 -5.06 -2.21 46.54
CA ALA A 155 -4.16 -1.23 47.18
C ALA A 155 -4.89 0.08 47.55
N GLU A 156 -5.82 0.00 48.49
CA GLU A 156 -6.23 1.12 49.35
C GLU A 156 -6.39 0.59 50.78
N PHE A 157 -5.35 0.73 51.60
CA PHE A 157 -5.40 0.92 53.06
C PHE A 157 -4.12 1.61 53.51
#